data_AF-A0A117N7U6-F1
#
_entry.id   AF-A0A117N7U6-F1
#
_cell.length_a   1.000
_cell.length_b   1.000
_cell.length_c   1.000
_cell.angle_alpha   90.00
_cell.angle_beta   90.00
_cell.angle_gamma   90.00
#
_symmetry.space_group_name_H-M   'P 1'
#
loop_
_entity.id
_entity.type
_entity.pdbx_description
1 polymer ?
#
loop_
_entity_poly.entity_id
_entity_poly.type
_entity_poly.pdbx_seq_one_letter_code
_entity_poly.pdbx_strand_id
1 'polypeptide(L)'
;MSSQSEENSAALVMQVGDSEPEVHDGVSPDDVMGMIARADEGMARRLKAAEERVRAIRAEVVGDPDMTVEYFLLQRAQSRVGELLSHDLEHLDPEEHRARVDQYHRYAEVGSALLYKDRDFKGGSKFFTVTWPNFKWWPYKFNDAASSAKAWGGNILFQHTWYGGRRLYLVGLPYVEFADLGRFDFNDMASSFVSLP
;
A
#
# COMPACT_ATOMS: atom_id res chain seq x y z
N MET A 1 26.24 -4.91 5.95
CA MET A 1 26.25 -4.63 4.50
C MET A 1 24.98 -5.11 3.78
N SER A 2 23.94 -5.64 4.46
CA SER A 2 22.69 -6.11 3.80
C SER A 2 21.54 -5.10 3.75
N SER A 3 21.52 -4.03 4.56
CA SER A 3 20.37 -3.11 4.60
C SER A 3 20.21 -2.26 3.33
N GLN A 4 21.32 -1.86 2.69
CA GLN A 4 21.27 -1.09 1.43
C GLN A 4 20.85 -1.95 0.22
N SER A 5 21.11 -3.26 0.23
CA SER A 5 20.66 -4.13 -0.86
C SER A 5 19.17 -4.42 -0.78
N GLU A 6 18.60 -4.55 0.43
CA GLU A 6 17.16 -4.74 0.62
C GLU A 6 16.36 -3.48 0.30
N GLU A 7 16.87 -2.28 0.67
CA GLU A 7 16.23 -1.01 0.29
C GLU A 7 16.30 -0.73 -1.22
N ASN A 8 17.17 -1.38 -1.98
CA ASN A 8 17.24 -1.20 -3.43
C ASN A 8 16.48 -2.27 -4.22
N SER A 9 15.94 -3.29 -3.53
CA SER A 9 15.14 -4.33 -4.14
C SER A 9 13.66 -3.98 -4.02
N ALA A 10 12.95 -4.02 -5.13
CA ALA A 10 11.51 -3.86 -5.18
C ALA A 10 10.85 -4.96 -6.01
N ALA A 11 9.56 -5.14 -5.76
CA ALA A 11 8.67 -5.81 -6.69
C ALA A 11 7.67 -4.77 -7.22
N LEU A 12 7.41 -4.81 -8.52
CA LEU A 12 6.33 -4.06 -9.16
C LEU A 12 5.28 -5.03 -9.62
N VAL A 13 4.03 -4.70 -9.32
CA VAL A 13 2.89 -5.32 -9.95
C VAL A 13 2.01 -4.25 -10.56
N MET A 14 1.75 -4.38 -11.86
CA MET A 14 1.06 -3.37 -12.65
C MET A 14 -0.04 -4.01 -13.49
N GLN A 15 -1.23 -3.41 -13.47
CA GLN A 15 -2.31 -3.75 -14.40
C GLN A 15 -2.80 -2.48 -15.10
N VAL A 16 -2.91 -2.54 -16.42
CA VAL A 16 -3.34 -1.41 -17.25
C VAL A 16 -4.65 -1.78 -17.96
N GLY A 17 -5.74 -1.13 -17.56
CA GLY A 17 -7.08 -1.48 -18.04
C GLY A 17 -7.44 -2.93 -17.70
N ASP A 18 -7.94 -3.66 -18.71
CA ASP A 18 -8.40 -5.05 -18.56
C ASP A 18 -7.29 -6.09 -18.87
N SER A 19 -6.02 -5.68 -18.93
CA SER A 19 -4.90 -6.60 -19.16
C SER A 19 -4.71 -7.56 -17.98
N GLU A 20 -4.01 -8.67 -18.22
CA GLU A 20 -3.48 -9.45 -17.09
C GLU A 20 -2.43 -8.61 -16.32
N PRO A 21 -2.34 -8.77 -14.98
CA PRO A 21 -1.32 -8.09 -14.18
C PRO A 21 0.10 -8.55 -14.57
N GLU A 22 0.97 -7.59 -14.86
CA GLU A 22 2.40 -7.79 -15.07
C GLU A 22 3.14 -7.76 -13.73
N VAL A 23 4.04 -8.72 -13.51
CA VAL A 23 4.82 -8.87 -12.28
C VAL A 23 6.30 -8.74 -12.61
N HIS A 24 7.00 -7.85 -11.91
CA HIS A 24 8.43 -7.65 -12.03
C HIS A 24 9.09 -7.72 -10.65
N ASP A 25 9.90 -8.75 -10.41
CA ASP A 25 10.62 -8.94 -9.16
C ASP A 25 12.09 -8.52 -9.26
N GLY A 26 12.67 -8.10 -8.14
CA GLY A 26 14.10 -7.75 -8.06
C GLY A 26 14.48 -6.51 -8.86
N VAL A 27 13.53 -5.62 -9.11
CA VAL A 27 13.72 -4.38 -9.86
C VAL A 27 14.11 -3.24 -8.93
N SER A 28 14.86 -2.26 -9.44
CA SER A 28 15.14 -1.05 -8.68
C SER A 28 13.94 -0.09 -8.73
N PRO A 29 13.78 0.82 -7.74
CA PRO A 29 12.77 1.88 -7.80
C PRO A 29 12.82 2.70 -9.10
N ASP A 30 14.01 2.99 -9.63
CA ASP A 30 14.16 3.75 -10.89
C ASP A 30 13.66 2.95 -12.10
N ASP A 31 13.92 1.63 -12.14
CA ASP A 31 13.37 0.76 -13.18
C ASP A 31 11.84 0.72 -13.12
N VAL A 32 11.27 0.65 -11.91
CA VAL A 32 9.81 0.71 -11.69
C VAL A 32 9.22 2.00 -12.27
N MET A 33 9.83 3.15 -12.00
CA MET A 33 9.38 4.43 -12.56
C MET A 33 9.43 4.41 -14.10
N GLY A 34 10.49 3.84 -14.67
CA GLY A 34 10.65 3.71 -16.12
C GLY A 34 9.61 2.79 -16.77
N MET A 35 9.24 1.70 -16.10
CA MET A 35 8.18 0.78 -16.55
C MET A 35 6.82 1.47 -16.50
N ILE A 36 6.48 2.11 -15.37
CA ILE A 36 5.20 2.81 -15.20
C ILE A 36 5.09 3.99 -16.17
N ALA A 37 6.17 4.75 -16.41
CA ALA A 37 6.12 5.90 -17.31
C ALA A 37 5.74 5.53 -18.75
N ARG A 38 6.03 4.30 -19.19
CA ARG A 38 5.62 3.80 -20.51
C ARG A 38 4.11 3.55 -20.59
N ALA A 39 3.48 3.21 -19.46
CA ALA A 39 2.04 3.01 -19.37
C ALA A 39 1.28 4.30 -19.05
N ASP A 40 1.77 5.07 -18.08
CA ASP A 40 1.20 6.34 -17.61
C ASP A 40 2.29 7.24 -16.99
N GLU A 41 2.71 8.26 -17.75
CA GLU A 41 3.68 9.25 -17.29
C GLU A 41 3.19 10.06 -16.07
N GLY A 42 1.88 10.30 -15.97
CA GLY A 42 1.27 11.02 -14.86
C GLY A 42 1.45 10.25 -13.56
N MET A 43 1.14 8.95 -13.58
CA MET A 43 1.34 8.05 -12.44
C MET A 43 2.82 7.95 -12.07
N ALA A 44 3.73 7.81 -13.04
CA ALA A 44 5.17 7.79 -12.77
C ALA A 44 5.68 9.06 -12.08
N ARG A 45 5.19 10.25 -12.50
CA ARG A 45 5.52 11.52 -11.83
C ARG A 45 5.02 11.56 -10.38
N ARG A 46 3.80 11.09 -10.12
CA ARG A 46 3.24 11.02 -8.76
C ARG A 46 4.02 10.07 -7.89
N LEU A 47 4.42 8.92 -8.44
CA LEU A 47 5.22 7.91 -7.74
C LEU A 47 6.59 8.45 -7.35
N LYS A 48 7.27 9.13 -8.27
CA LYS A 48 8.54 9.79 -7.96
C LYS A 48 8.40 10.83 -6.84
N ALA A 49 7.38 11.68 -6.91
CA ALA A 49 7.11 12.67 -5.87
C ALA A 49 6.77 12.03 -4.51
N ALA A 50 6.13 10.85 -4.52
CA ALA A 50 5.85 10.09 -3.30
C ALA A 50 7.14 9.53 -2.66
N GLU A 51 8.04 8.95 -3.45
CA GLU A 51 9.37 8.49 -2.97
C GLU A 51 10.22 9.64 -2.40
N GLU A 52 10.23 10.80 -3.07
CA GLU A 52 10.94 11.99 -2.57
C GLU A 52 10.38 12.45 -1.23
N ARG A 53 9.05 12.47 -1.08
CA ARG A 53 8.38 12.81 0.17
C ARG A 53 8.67 11.80 1.28
N VAL A 54 8.64 10.50 0.95
CA VAL A 54 9.01 9.43 1.89
C VAL A 54 10.43 9.62 2.40
N ARG A 55 11.37 9.95 1.51
CA ARG A 55 12.76 10.22 1.90
C ARG A 55 12.86 11.42 2.85
N ALA A 56 12.13 12.51 2.58
CA ALA A 56 12.08 13.68 3.45
C ALA A 56 11.48 13.35 4.83
N ILE A 57 10.34 12.64 4.87
CA ILE A 57 9.72 12.21 6.13
C ILE A 57 10.69 11.36 6.95
N ARG A 58 11.39 10.42 6.31
CA ARG A 58 12.40 9.59 7.00
C ARG A 58 13.56 10.43 7.55
N ALA A 59 13.99 11.47 6.85
CA ALA A 59 15.09 12.32 7.30
C ALA A 59 14.69 13.27 8.44
N GLU A 60 13.47 13.79 8.41
CA GLU A 60 13.02 14.85 9.32
C GLU A 60 12.27 14.34 10.55
N VAL A 61 11.54 13.23 10.42
CA VAL A 61 10.64 12.72 11.47
C VAL A 61 11.28 11.56 12.24
N VAL A 62 12.00 10.67 11.56
CA VAL A 62 12.55 9.47 12.20
C VAL A 62 13.76 9.86 13.06
N GLY A 63 13.64 9.61 14.37
CA GLY A 63 14.67 9.96 15.35
C GLY A 63 14.32 11.18 16.21
N ASP A 64 13.28 11.93 15.83
CA ASP A 64 12.70 13.00 16.63
C ASP A 64 11.35 12.54 17.21
N PRO A 65 11.24 12.33 18.54
CA PRO A 65 10.01 11.87 19.18
C PRO A 65 8.83 12.83 19.03
N ASP A 66 9.07 14.14 19.06
CA ASP A 66 8.01 15.15 19.03
C ASP A 66 7.43 15.21 17.61
N MET A 67 8.30 15.29 16.60
CA MET A 67 7.88 15.22 15.20
C MET A 67 7.15 13.91 14.88
N THR A 68 7.59 12.80 15.47
CA THR A 68 6.93 11.49 15.33
C THR A 68 5.49 11.54 15.83
N VAL A 69 5.25 12.14 17.00
CA VAL A 69 3.91 12.28 17.57
C VAL A 69 3.05 13.20 16.71
N GLU A 70 3.58 14.34 16.28
CA GLU A 70 2.86 15.27 15.40
C GLU A 70 2.46 14.62 14.08
N TYR A 71 3.38 13.89 13.45
CA TYR A 71 3.12 13.16 12.22
C TYR A 71 2.03 12.10 12.41
N PHE A 72 2.07 11.34 13.51
CA PHE A 72 1.02 10.40 13.85
C PHE A 72 -0.35 11.07 13.99
N LEU A 73 -0.44 12.18 14.72
CA LEU A 73 -1.70 12.90 14.93
C LEU A 73 -2.27 13.42 13.62
N LEU A 74 -1.41 13.94 12.73
CA LEU A 74 -1.81 14.40 11.40
C LEU A 74 -2.37 13.26 10.55
N GLN A 75 -1.65 12.14 10.43
CA GLN A 75 -2.11 11.00 9.64
C GLN A 75 -3.40 10.41 10.23
N ARG A 76 -3.50 10.32 11.56
CA ARG A 76 -4.72 9.84 12.23
C ARG A 76 -5.93 10.73 11.96
N ALA A 77 -5.75 12.05 11.91
CA ALA A 77 -6.83 12.97 11.57
C ALA A 77 -7.35 12.74 10.14
N GLN A 78 -6.47 12.34 9.23
CA GLN A 78 -6.79 12.04 7.83
C GLN A 78 -7.35 10.63 7.63
N SER A 79 -7.02 9.67 8.50
CA SER A 79 -7.41 8.26 8.37
C SER A 79 -8.87 7.95 8.71
N ARG A 80 -9.69 8.95 9.06
CA ARG A 80 -11.07 8.74 9.54
C ARG A 80 -11.95 7.98 8.55
N VAL A 81 -11.76 8.23 7.25
CA VAL A 81 -12.49 7.50 6.20
C VAL A 81 -12.07 6.03 6.19
N GLY A 82 -10.77 5.74 6.10
CA GLY A 82 -10.25 4.37 6.15
C GLY A 82 -10.63 3.60 7.43
N GLU A 83 -10.67 4.28 8.58
CA GLU A 83 -11.16 3.72 9.86
C GLU A 83 -12.64 3.32 9.77
N LEU A 84 -13.51 4.20 9.29
CA LEU A 84 -14.94 3.91 9.13
C LEU A 84 -15.18 2.76 8.15
N LEU A 85 -14.53 2.78 7.00
CA LEU A 85 -14.63 1.71 6.00
C LEU A 85 -14.11 0.37 6.56
N SER A 86 -13.02 0.40 7.33
CA SER A 86 -12.49 -0.80 7.97
C SER A 86 -13.43 -1.39 9.02
N HIS A 87 -14.10 -0.55 9.82
CA HIS A 87 -15.08 -1.01 10.80
C HIS A 87 -16.36 -1.56 10.16
N ASP A 88 -16.82 -0.94 9.07
CA ASP A 88 -17.96 -1.43 8.30
C ASP A 88 -17.73 -2.84 7.74
N LEU A 89 -16.47 -3.24 7.50
CA LEU A 89 -16.10 -4.57 7.01
C LEU A 89 -15.85 -5.62 8.11
N GLU A 90 -15.57 -5.21 9.36
CA GLU A 90 -14.96 -6.08 10.39
C GLU A 90 -15.87 -7.22 10.90
N HIS A 91 -17.18 -7.10 10.69
CA HIS A 91 -18.19 -8.04 11.21
C HIS A 91 -19.09 -8.64 10.13
N LEU A 92 -18.83 -8.32 8.86
CA LEU A 92 -19.58 -8.89 7.74
C LEU A 92 -19.17 -10.34 7.52
N ASP A 93 -20.12 -11.16 7.09
CA ASP A 93 -19.79 -12.50 6.60
C ASP A 93 -19.05 -12.43 5.24
N PRO A 94 -18.43 -13.52 4.76
CA PRO A 94 -17.63 -13.48 3.54
C PRO A 94 -18.36 -13.12 2.23
N GLU A 95 -19.70 -13.26 2.18
CA GLU A 95 -20.49 -12.88 1.01
C GLU A 95 -20.86 -11.39 1.08
N GLU A 96 -21.35 -10.95 2.23
CA GLU A 96 -21.64 -9.54 2.52
C GLU A 96 -20.39 -8.66 2.43
N HIS A 97 -19.26 -9.17 2.92
CA HIS A 97 -17.97 -8.49 2.84
C HIS A 97 -17.58 -8.24 1.38
N ARG A 98 -17.61 -9.28 0.54
CA ARG A 98 -17.32 -9.15 -0.89
C ARG A 98 -18.26 -8.16 -1.58
N ALA A 99 -19.56 -8.25 -1.32
CA ALA A 99 -20.54 -7.32 -1.87
C ALA A 99 -20.27 -5.87 -1.44
N ARG A 100 -19.87 -5.64 -0.18
CA ARG A 100 -19.53 -4.30 0.33
C ARG A 100 -18.25 -3.77 -0.30
N VAL A 101 -17.23 -4.60 -0.47
CA VAL A 101 -15.99 -4.22 -1.15
C VAL A 101 -16.23 -3.90 -2.63
N ASP A 102 -17.08 -4.66 -3.31
CA ASP A 102 -17.46 -4.37 -4.69
C ASP A 102 -18.23 -3.05 -4.81
N GLN A 103 -19.01 -2.69 -3.78
CA GLN A 103 -19.62 -1.36 -3.68
C GLN A 103 -18.54 -0.28 -3.48
N TYR A 104 -17.57 -0.50 -2.60
CA TYR A 104 -16.47 0.44 -2.39
C TYR A 104 -15.65 0.65 -3.65
N HIS A 105 -15.37 -0.41 -4.42
CA HIS A 105 -14.68 -0.30 -5.71
C HIS A 105 -15.32 0.77 -6.61
N ARG A 106 -16.65 0.91 -6.62
CA ARG A 106 -17.34 1.88 -7.47
C ARG A 106 -17.16 3.34 -7.04
N TYR A 107 -16.79 3.59 -5.78
CA TYR A 107 -16.68 4.94 -5.20
C TYR A 107 -15.33 5.21 -4.55
N ALA A 108 -14.42 4.23 -4.55
CA ALA A 108 -13.12 4.34 -3.93
C ALA A 108 -12.29 5.41 -4.63
N GLU A 109 -11.62 6.23 -3.83
CA GLU A 109 -10.69 7.23 -4.35
C GLU A 109 -9.46 6.53 -4.96
N VAL A 110 -8.96 7.09 -6.06
CA VAL A 110 -7.66 6.70 -6.63
C VAL A 110 -6.60 6.85 -5.54
N GLY A 111 -5.69 5.88 -5.43
CA GLY A 111 -4.66 5.84 -4.39
C GLY A 111 -5.08 5.11 -3.12
N SER A 112 -6.19 4.38 -3.12
CA SER A 112 -6.61 3.56 -1.99
C SER A 112 -6.23 2.09 -2.18
N ALA A 113 -6.17 1.35 -1.07
CA ALA A 113 -5.96 -0.09 -1.09
C ALA A 113 -6.71 -0.77 0.06
N LEU A 114 -7.17 -1.99 -0.19
CA LEU A 114 -7.76 -2.88 0.80
C LEU A 114 -6.86 -4.09 0.98
N LEU A 115 -6.33 -4.28 2.19
CA LEU A 115 -5.44 -5.38 2.53
C LEU A 115 -6.19 -6.41 3.36
N TYR A 116 -5.93 -7.69 3.09
CA TYR A 116 -6.58 -8.84 3.71
C TYR A 116 -5.57 -9.69 4.46
N LYS A 117 -6.01 -10.27 5.58
CA LYS A 117 -5.17 -11.13 6.42
C LYS A 117 -4.80 -12.44 5.75
N ASP A 118 -5.73 -12.99 4.97
CA ASP A 118 -5.55 -14.28 4.33
C ASP A 118 -5.44 -14.12 2.81
N ARG A 119 -5.03 -15.18 2.14
CA ARG A 119 -5.03 -15.28 0.68
C ARG A 119 -6.46 -15.35 0.12
N ASP A 120 -6.59 -15.13 -1.17
CA ASP A 120 -7.85 -15.13 -1.91
C ASP A 120 -8.90 -14.14 -1.35
N PHE A 121 -8.45 -12.99 -0.83
CA PHE A 121 -9.30 -11.94 -0.28
C PHE A 121 -10.17 -12.38 0.90
N LYS A 122 -9.57 -13.15 1.81
CA LYS A 122 -10.25 -13.72 2.99
C LYS A 122 -9.72 -13.15 4.30
N GLY A 123 -10.43 -13.48 5.37
CA GLY A 123 -10.08 -13.06 6.73
C GLY A 123 -10.40 -11.59 6.99
N GLY A 124 -9.86 -11.07 8.10
CA GLY A 124 -10.02 -9.66 8.43
C GLY A 124 -9.32 -8.77 7.40
N SER A 125 -9.87 -7.58 7.15
CA SER A 125 -9.33 -6.63 6.18
C SER A 125 -9.21 -5.21 6.75
N LYS A 126 -8.31 -4.40 6.19
CA LYS A 126 -8.22 -2.96 6.49
C LYS A 126 -8.13 -2.14 5.21
N PHE A 127 -8.95 -1.09 5.16
CA PHE A 127 -9.05 -0.18 4.02
C PHE A 127 -8.18 1.06 4.29
N PHE A 128 -7.19 1.27 3.43
CA PHE A 128 -6.23 2.36 3.51
C PHE A 128 -6.53 3.38 2.41
N THR A 129 -6.86 4.60 2.81
CA THR A 129 -7.09 5.75 1.91
C THR A 129 -6.03 6.84 2.06
N VAL A 130 -5.09 6.65 2.99
CA VAL A 130 -4.05 7.63 3.32
C VAL A 130 -2.73 6.91 3.56
N THR A 131 -1.64 7.60 3.27
CA THR A 131 -0.29 7.17 3.63
C THR A 131 -0.20 6.91 5.14
N TRP A 132 0.39 5.79 5.54
CA TRP A 132 0.42 5.37 6.93
C TRP A 132 1.79 4.81 7.33
N PRO A 133 2.47 5.42 8.33
CA PRO A 133 3.87 5.13 8.62
C PRO A 133 4.09 3.85 9.42
N ASN A 134 3.08 3.35 10.15
CA ASN A 134 3.30 2.24 11.06
C ASN A 134 2.02 1.44 11.30
N PHE A 135 1.95 0.24 10.73
CA PHE A 135 0.79 -0.62 10.84
C PHE A 135 0.51 -1.11 12.26
N LYS A 136 1.45 -0.97 13.21
CA LYS A 136 1.19 -1.28 14.64
C LYS A 136 0.28 -0.25 15.31
N TRP A 137 0.13 0.93 14.72
CA TRP A 137 -0.65 2.03 15.30
C TRP A 137 -2.15 1.92 15.00
N TRP A 138 -2.94 2.51 15.91
CA TRP A 138 -4.37 2.76 15.69
C TRP A 138 -4.54 3.79 14.56
N PRO A 139 -5.47 3.62 13.60
CA PRO A 139 -6.64 2.73 13.66
C PRO A 139 -6.44 1.32 13.08
N TYR A 140 -5.38 1.09 12.31
CA TYR A 140 -5.32 -0.12 11.50
C TYR A 140 -4.88 -1.37 12.25
N LYS A 141 -3.83 -1.28 13.11
CA LYS A 141 -3.26 -2.41 13.86
C LYS A 141 -3.13 -3.69 12.98
N PHE A 142 -2.49 -3.53 11.82
CA PHE A 142 -2.45 -4.52 10.73
C PHE A 142 -1.03 -4.91 10.31
N ASN A 143 -0.08 -4.86 11.25
CA ASN A 143 1.34 -5.08 10.97
C ASN A 143 1.60 -6.55 10.64
N ASP A 144 2.41 -6.78 9.61
CA ASP A 144 2.88 -8.14 9.23
C ASP A 144 1.71 -9.12 9.06
N ALA A 145 0.61 -8.64 8.48
CA ALA A 145 -0.63 -9.40 8.39
C ALA A 145 -1.17 -9.50 6.97
N ALA A 146 -0.73 -8.65 6.03
CA ALA A 146 -1.30 -8.64 4.69
C ALA A 146 -0.82 -9.84 3.86
N SER A 147 -1.76 -10.66 3.39
CA SER A 147 -1.52 -11.82 2.52
C SER A 147 -2.21 -11.70 1.15
N SER A 148 -3.22 -10.83 1.01
CA SER A 148 -3.81 -10.47 -0.28
C SER A 148 -4.24 -8.99 -0.29
N ALA A 149 -4.37 -8.40 -1.48
CA ALA A 149 -4.62 -6.96 -1.61
C ALA A 149 -5.46 -6.62 -2.84
N LYS A 150 -6.29 -5.58 -2.72
CA LYS A 150 -6.97 -4.91 -3.82
C LYS A 150 -6.50 -3.45 -3.83
N ALA A 151 -6.12 -2.91 -4.97
CA ALA A 151 -5.53 -1.58 -5.05
C ALA A 151 -6.17 -0.76 -6.18
N TRP A 152 -6.46 0.51 -5.87
CA TRP A 152 -6.99 1.50 -6.80
C TRP A 152 -5.92 2.56 -7.06
N GLY A 153 -5.53 2.77 -8.32
CA GLY A 153 -4.43 3.68 -8.65
C GLY A 153 -3.07 3.14 -8.24
N GLY A 154 -2.19 4.05 -7.81
CA GLY A 154 -0.84 3.71 -7.35
C GLY A 154 -0.77 3.58 -5.84
N ASN A 155 -0.05 2.57 -5.36
CA ASN A 155 0.21 2.35 -3.95
C ASN A 155 1.59 1.74 -3.73
N ILE A 156 2.19 1.96 -2.56
CA ILE A 156 3.45 1.31 -2.16
C ILE A 156 3.26 0.67 -0.79
N LEU A 157 3.57 -0.62 -0.68
CA LEU A 157 3.75 -1.30 0.59
C LEU A 157 5.23 -1.42 0.93
N PHE A 158 5.54 -1.27 2.21
CA PHE A 158 6.90 -1.35 2.73
C PHE A 158 6.99 -2.43 3.80
N GLN A 159 8.08 -3.19 3.76
CA GLN A 159 8.37 -4.28 4.70
C GLN A 159 8.55 -3.79 6.14
N HIS A 160 8.99 -2.55 6.32
CA HIS A 160 9.22 -1.97 7.65
C HIS A 160 8.37 -0.73 7.88
N THR A 161 8.21 -0.39 9.15
CA THR A 161 7.62 0.89 9.57
C THR A 161 8.46 2.05 9.05
N TRP A 162 7.87 3.23 8.96
CA TRP A 162 8.50 4.45 8.46
C TRP A 162 9.06 4.29 7.05
N TYR A 163 8.33 3.56 6.20
CA TYR A 163 8.61 3.43 4.77
C TYR A 163 10.02 2.86 4.51
N GLY A 164 10.42 1.89 5.35
CA GLY A 164 11.71 1.23 5.29
C GLY A 164 11.65 -0.17 4.66
N GLY A 165 12.83 -0.71 4.33
CA GLY A 165 12.98 -2.07 3.83
C GLY A 165 12.55 -2.22 2.36
N ARG A 166 12.26 -3.48 1.99
CA ARG A 166 11.79 -3.83 0.64
C ARG A 166 10.46 -3.16 0.31
N ARG A 167 10.30 -2.76 -0.96
CA ARG A 167 9.07 -2.15 -1.49
C ARG A 167 8.29 -3.12 -2.38
N LEU A 168 6.98 -3.04 -2.29
CA LEU A 168 6.06 -3.64 -3.25
C LEU A 168 5.16 -2.53 -3.82
N TYR A 169 5.33 -2.23 -5.10
CA TYR A 169 4.51 -1.28 -5.83
C TYR A 169 3.27 -1.98 -6.37
N LEU A 170 2.09 -1.47 -5.99
CA LEU A 170 0.80 -1.97 -6.44
C LEU A 170 0.19 -0.88 -7.33
N VAL A 171 0.20 -1.10 -8.65
CA VAL A 171 -0.27 -0.11 -9.63
C VAL A 171 -1.43 -0.69 -10.43
N GLY A 172 -2.64 -0.26 -10.11
CA GLY A 172 -3.84 -0.55 -10.88
C GLY A 172 -4.32 0.70 -11.61
N LEU A 173 -4.36 0.67 -12.94
CA LEU A 173 -4.90 1.77 -13.75
C LEU A 173 -6.23 1.31 -14.39
N PRO A 174 -7.40 1.40 -13.69
CA PRO A 174 -7.63 2.03 -12.39
C PRO A 174 -7.59 1.09 -11.18
N TYR A 175 -7.49 -0.22 -11.42
CA TYR A 175 -7.69 -1.24 -10.39
C TYR A 175 -6.83 -2.47 -10.63
N VAL A 176 -6.42 -3.14 -9.56
CA VAL A 176 -5.71 -4.41 -9.60
C VAL A 176 -5.99 -5.24 -8.35
N GLU A 177 -6.02 -6.57 -8.51
CA GLU A 177 -6.22 -7.53 -7.43
C GLU A 177 -5.04 -8.51 -7.31
N PHE A 178 -4.68 -8.83 -6.06
CA PHE A 178 -3.62 -9.77 -5.72
C PHE A 178 -4.13 -10.79 -4.72
N ALA A 179 -4.49 -11.97 -5.20
CA ALA A 179 -4.99 -13.05 -4.36
C ALA A 179 -3.92 -13.65 -3.43
N ASP A 180 -2.63 -13.50 -3.75
CA ASP A 180 -1.54 -14.04 -2.93
C ASP A 180 -0.28 -13.15 -3.05
N LEU A 181 0.02 -12.38 -2.00
CA LEU A 181 1.24 -11.56 -1.89
C LEU A 181 2.51 -12.40 -1.71
N GLY A 182 2.38 -13.67 -1.32
CA GLY A 182 3.49 -14.62 -1.26
C GLY A 182 4.10 -14.93 -2.63
N ARG A 183 3.37 -14.69 -3.72
CA ARG A 183 3.93 -14.76 -5.09
C ARG A 183 5.05 -13.75 -5.33
N PHE A 184 5.08 -12.68 -4.54
CA PHE A 184 6.07 -11.62 -4.60
C PHE A 184 7.04 -11.68 -3.41
N ASP A 185 7.01 -12.77 -2.62
CA ASP A 185 7.77 -12.89 -1.38
C ASP A 185 7.54 -11.68 -0.45
N PHE A 186 6.26 -11.30 -0.31
CA PHE A 186 5.81 -10.17 0.51
C PHE A 186 4.65 -10.53 1.45
N ASN A 187 4.40 -11.84 1.65
CA ASN A 187 3.32 -12.33 2.52
C ASN A 187 3.62 -11.97 3.98
N ASP A 188 2.66 -11.37 4.68
CA ASP A 188 2.79 -11.02 6.10
C ASP A 188 3.98 -10.10 6.39
N MET A 189 4.37 -9.26 5.44
CA MET A 189 5.54 -8.37 5.57
C MET A 189 5.20 -6.89 5.65
N ALA A 190 4.02 -6.49 5.19
CA ALA A 190 3.68 -5.07 5.12
C ALA A 190 3.60 -4.45 6.53
N SER A 191 4.35 -3.38 6.73
CA SER A 191 4.44 -2.62 8.00
C SER A 191 4.21 -1.12 7.82
N SER A 192 4.22 -0.59 6.60
CA SER A 192 3.78 0.76 6.28
C SER A 192 3.31 0.89 4.82
N PHE A 193 2.61 1.98 4.51
CA PHE A 193 1.89 2.16 3.25
C PHE A 193 1.96 3.59 2.75
N VAL A 194 2.05 3.76 1.44
CA VAL A 194 1.92 5.05 0.76
C VAL A 194 0.79 4.99 -0.25
N SER A 195 -0.12 5.95 -0.12
CA SER A 195 -1.23 6.20 -1.04
C SER A 195 -0.80 7.19 -2.12
N LEU A 196 -1.14 6.92 -3.39
CA LEU A 196 -0.95 7.86 -4.50
C LEU A 196 -2.28 8.29 -5.13
N PRO A 197 -2.81 9.46 -4.73
CA PRO A 197 -4.03 10.01 -5.32
C PRO A 197 -3.86 10.39 -6.79
#